data_AF-A0A208ZW99-F1
#
_entry.id   AF-A0A208ZW99-F1
#
_cell.length_a   1.000
_cell.length_b   1.000
_cell.length_c   1.000
_cell.angle_alpha   90.00
_cell.angle_beta   90.00
_cell.angle_gamma   90.00
#
_symmetry.space_group_name_H-M   'P 1'
#
loop_
_entity.id
_entity.type
_entity.pdbx_description
1 polymer ?
#
loop_
_entity_poly.entity_id
_entity_poly.type
_entity_poly.pdbx_seq_one_letter_code
_entity_poly.pdbx_strand_id
1 'polypeptide(L)'
;PDMQPGDKSKWYKQGLEYEGLAITVRPFRRSDIDITYKRDFFLRKQNDRTFDPVIYIDKLGLFFVKSTRKLFRAEPQDRNSPYWFDEDVNGYYWAEVNGQVPVVFDCQWLPLEKRYYICEARFVMPGIGSRVEVIFTVEKLPQWRAIVSSTQQFLLSHIKR
;
A
#
# COMPACT_ATOMS: atom_id res chain seq x y z
N PRO A 1 12.63 -10.80 4.37
CA PRO A 1 13.56 -10.89 3.22
C PRO A 1 14.97 -10.53 3.68
N ASP A 2 16.03 -11.02 3.03
CA ASP A 2 17.39 -10.54 3.29
C ASP A 2 17.48 -9.09 2.75
N MET A 3 17.62 -8.12 3.64
CA MET A 3 17.48 -6.70 3.33
C MET A 3 18.84 -6.14 2.92
N GLN A 4 19.06 -6.02 1.62
CA GLN A 4 20.25 -5.41 1.04
C GLN A 4 19.88 -4.14 0.28
N PRO A 5 20.73 -3.08 0.31
CA PRO A 5 20.51 -1.88 -0.51
C PRO A 5 20.39 -2.26 -1.99
N GLY A 6 19.34 -1.76 -2.66
CA GLY A 6 19.15 -1.98 -4.08
C GLY A 6 20.16 -1.20 -4.93
N ASP A 7 20.60 -1.79 -6.03
CA ASP A 7 21.41 -1.12 -7.05
C ASP A 7 20.50 -0.38 -8.06
N LYS A 8 20.44 0.95 -7.93
CA LYS A 8 19.62 1.81 -8.81
C LYS A 8 19.96 1.65 -10.29
N SER A 9 21.20 1.28 -10.64
CA SER A 9 21.59 1.11 -12.04
C SER A 9 20.90 -0.08 -12.70
N LYS A 10 20.54 -1.11 -11.92
CA LYS A 10 19.76 -2.26 -12.40
C LYS A 10 18.29 -1.91 -12.58
N TRP A 11 17.73 -1.01 -11.76
CA TRP A 11 16.33 -0.60 -11.87
C TRP A 11 16.01 0.01 -13.24
N TYR A 12 16.83 0.98 -13.68
CA TYR A 12 16.63 1.65 -14.96
C TYR A 12 17.02 0.79 -16.16
N LYS A 13 18.04 -0.08 -16.02
CA LYS A 13 18.50 -0.93 -17.12
C LYS A 13 17.62 -2.16 -17.37
N GLN A 14 16.93 -2.65 -16.35
CA GLN A 14 16.21 -3.91 -16.39
C GLN A 14 14.70 -3.76 -16.13
N GLY A 15 14.20 -2.57 -15.81
CA GLY A 15 12.76 -2.32 -15.54
C GLY A 15 12.27 -2.95 -14.24
N LEU A 16 13.18 -3.24 -13.30
CA LEU A 16 12.93 -4.06 -12.11
C LEU A 16 12.54 -3.25 -10.87
N GLU A 17 11.96 -2.06 -11.04
CA GLU A 17 11.68 -1.11 -9.95
C GLU A 17 10.93 -1.76 -8.76
N TYR A 18 10.14 -2.80 -9.02
CA TYR A 18 9.34 -3.52 -8.03
C TYR A 18 9.68 -5.00 -7.84
N GLU A 19 10.74 -5.53 -8.49
CA GLU A 19 11.20 -6.90 -8.18
C GLU A 19 11.66 -7.01 -6.71
N GLY A 20 12.24 -5.94 -6.17
CA GLY A 20 12.59 -5.79 -4.76
C GLY A 20 11.51 -5.09 -3.92
N LEU A 21 11.95 -4.34 -2.92
CA LEU A 21 11.12 -3.47 -2.09
C LEU A 21 11.61 -2.02 -2.28
N ALA A 22 10.70 -1.08 -2.56
CA ALA A 22 11.02 0.34 -2.54
C ALA A 22 10.54 0.93 -1.21
N ILE A 23 11.49 1.41 -0.39
CA ILE A 23 11.23 1.90 0.97
C ILE A 23 11.41 3.41 1.00
N THR A 24 10.36 4.12 1.41
CA THR A 24 10.38 5.55 1.66
C THR A 24 10.18 5.80 3.15
N VAL A 25 11.07 6.59 3.74
CA VAL A 25 11.00 7.00 5.15
C VAL A 25 10.80 8.50 5.21
N ARG A 26 9.78 8.96 5.95
CA ARG A 26 9.47 10.39 6.12
C ARG A 26 9.30 10.72 7.59
N PRO A 27 9.69 11.93 8.03
CA PRO A 27 9.37 12.40 9.38
C PRO A 27 7.86 12.32 9.65
N PHE A 28 7.49 11.79 10.82
CA PHE A 28 6.11 11.69 11.25
C PHE A 28 5.86 12.66 12.39
N ARG A 29 5.21 13.79 12.06
CA ARG A 29 4.97 14.89 13.01
C ARG A 29 3.78 14.66 13.96
N ARG A 30 3.08 13.53 13.82
CA ARG A 30 1.91 13.20 14.65
C ARG A 30 2.35 12.33 15.83
N SER A 31 1.56 12.37 16.91
CA SER A 31 1.80 11.55 18.11
C SER A 31 1.15 10.16 18.05
N ASP A 32 0.51 9.80 16.93
CA ASP A 32 -0.09 8.48 16.78
C ASP A 32 0.97 7.39 16.86
N ILE A 33 0.67 6.34 17.64
CA ILE A 33 1.56 5.18 17.81
C ILE A 33 1.30 4.07 16.77
N ASP A 34 0.22 4.20 16.00
CA ASP A 34 -0.18 3.28 14.95
C ASP A 34 -0.65 4.05 13.69
N ILE A 35 -1.14 3.31 12.68
CA ILE A 35 -1.60 3.90 11.41
C ILE A 35 -3.14 3.91 11.27
N THR A 36 -3.87 3.83 12.39
CA THR A 36 -5.34 3.80 12.40
C THR A 36 -5.96 4.96 11.61
N TYR A 37 -5.38 6.16 11.74
CA TYR A 37 -5.83 7.33 10.99
C TYR A 37 -5.86 7.12 9.47
N LYS A 38 -5.00 6.24 8.94
CA LYS A 38 -4.90 5.98 7.49
C LYS A 38 -5.94 4.96 7.05
N ARG A 39 -6.23 3.94 7.87
CA ARG A 39 -7.39 3.05 7.65
C ARG A 39 -8.66 3.89 7.58
N ASP A 40 -8.89 4.75 8.57
CA ASP A 40 -10.10 5.58 8.64
C ASP A 40 -10.19 6.54 7.46
N PHE A 41 -9.06 7.09 7.02
CA PHE A 41 -8.99 7.88 5.80
C PHE A 41 -9.39 7.08 4.56
N PHE A 42 -8.93 5.83 4.41
CA PHE A 42 -9.30 4.98 3.28
C PHE A 42 -10.78 4.64 3.25
N LEU A 43 -11.36 4.38 4.42
CA LEU A 43 -12.76 3.99 4.61
C LEU A 43 -13.72 5.19 4.65
N ARG A 44 -13.20 6.43 4.58
CA ARG A 44 -14.02 7.63 4.65
C ARG A 44 -14.98 7.67 3.45
N LYS A 45 -16.28 7.73 3.74
CA LYS A 45 -17.33 7.88 2.74
C LYS A 45 -17.14 9.18 1.94
N GLN A 46 -17.22 9.06 0.62
CA GLN A 46 -17.19 10.18 -0.33
C GLN A 46 -18.28 9.96 -1.38
N ASN A 47 -18.77 11.03 -1.99
CA ASN A 47 -19.88 10.95 -2.95
C ASN A 47 -19.52 10.19 -4.24
N ASP A 48 -18.23 10.17 -4.58
CA ASP A 48 -17.67 9.52 -5.76
C ASP A 48 -17.15 8.12 -5.49
N ARG A 49 -17.29 7.59 -4.26
CA ARG A 49 -16.66 6.33 -3.85
C ARG A 49 -17.66 5.34 -3.25
N THR A 50 -17.61 4.11 -3.74
CA THR A 50 -18.33 2.97 -3.19
C THR A 50 -17.36 1.95 -2.59
N PHE A 51 -17.84 1.18 -1.62
CA PHE A 51 -17.07 0.15 -0.94
C PHE A 51 -17.87 -1.14 -0.94
N ASP A 52 -17.18 -2.23 -1.27
CA ASP A 52 -17.72 -3.57 -1.04
C ASP A 52 -17.79 -3.84 0.48
N PRO A 53 -18.52 -4.88 0.94
CA PRO A 53 -18.46 -5.30 2.33
C PRO A 53 -17.03 -5.62 2.76
N VAL A 54 -16.67 -5.22 3.98
CA VAL A 54 -15.39 -5.61 4.57
C VAL A 54 -15.40 -7.11 4.84
N ILE A 55 -14.35 -7.81 4.43
CA ILE A 55 -14.14 -9.22 4.73
C ILE A 55 -12.82 -9.42 5.48
N TYR A 56 -12.69 -10.55 6.17
CA TYR A 56 -11.43 -10.98 6.77
C TYR A 56 -10.84 -12.13 5.95
N ILE A 57 -9.55 -12.03 5.61
CA ILE A 57 -8.83 -13.03 4.83
C ILE A 57 -7.88 -13.78 5.75
N ASP A 58 -8.32 -14.94 6.27
CA ASP A 58 -7.58 -15.73 7.27
C ASP A 58 -6.14 -16.04 6.85
N LYS A 59 -5.94 -16.42 5.57
CA LYS A 59 -4.62 -16.75 5.03
C LYS A 59 -3.61 -15.60 5.12
N LEU A 60 -4.10 -14.37 5.07
CA LEU A 60 -3.27 -13.17 5.22
C LEU A 60 -3.27 -12.64 6.65
N GLY A 61 -4.31 -12.98 7.43
CA GLY A 61 -4.63 -12.36 8.71
C GLY A 61 -4.86 -10.85 8.58
N LEU A 62 -5.56 -10.45 7.51
CA LEU A 62 -5.86 -9.06 7.19
C LEU A 62 -7.35 -8.89 6.92
N PHE A 63 -7.90 -7.76 7.33
CA PHE A 63 -9.15 -7.26 6.76
C PHE A 63 -8.90 -6.76 5.34
N PHE A 64 -9.94 -6.80 4.52
CA PHE A 64 -9.92 -6.35 3.15
C PHE A 64 -11.23 -5.63 2.79
N VAL A 65 -11.10 -4.56 2.00
CA VAL A 65 -12.22 -3.95 1.30
C VAL A 65 -11.79 -3.50 -0.09
N LYS A 66 -12.65 -3.73 -1.07
CA LYS A 66 -12.54 -3.11 -2.38
C LYS A 66 -13.20 -1.73 -2.36
N SER A 67 -12.48 -0.73 -2.84
CA SER A 67 -12.97 0.62 -3.04
C SER A 67 -13.03 0.91 -4.54
N THR A 68 -14.16 1.40 -5.02
CA THR A 68 -14.35 1.84 -6.39
C THR A 68 -14.67 3.33 -6.40
N ARG A 69 -13.90 4.12 -7.13
CA ARG A 69 -14.06 5.56 -7.26
C ARG A 69 -14.48 5.91 -8.68
N LYS A 70 -15.58 6.64 -8.84
CA LYS A 70 -16.00 7.19 -10.14
C LYS A 70 -15.09 8.34 -10.55
N LEU A 71 -14.62 8.31 -11.79
CA LEU A 71 -13.78 9.34 -12.37
C LEU A 71 -14.64 10.33 -13.18
N PHE A 72 -14.72 11.58 -12.73
CA PHE A 72 -15.35 12.65 -13.50
C PHE A 72 -14.34 13.23 -14.49
N ARG A 73 -14.56 13.07 -15.80
CA ARG A 73 -13.73 13.65 -16.86
C ARG A 73 -14.47 14.79 -17.56
N ALA A 74 -13.77 15.90 -17.77
CA ALA A 74 -14.34 17.15 -18.26
C ALA A 74 -14.63 17.16 -19.78
N GLU A 75 -13.97 16.31 -20.57
CA GLU A 75 -14.07 16.32 -22.03
C GLU A 75 -14.69 15.03 -22.60
N PRO A 76 -15.46 15.13 -23.70
CA PRO A 76 -15.96 13.98 -24.42
C PRO A 76 -14.78 13.29 -25.12
N GLN A 77 -14.31 12.19 -24.54
CA GLN A 77 -13.31 11.32 -25.15
C GLN A 77 -13.97 10.04 -25.70
N ASP A 78 -13.25 9.37 -26.61
CA ASP A 78 -13.72 8.17 -27.30
C ASP A 78 -14.01 7.01 -26.32
N ARG A 79 -15.30 6.74 -26.11
CA ARG A 79 -15.79 5.64 -25.25
C ARG A 79 -15.45 4.25 -25.80
N ASN A 80 -15.04 4.14 -27.05
CA ASN A 80 -14.64 2.87 -27.66
C ASN A 80 -13.16 2.54 -27.41
N SER A 81 -12.39 3.46 -26.79
CA SER A 81 -10.99 3.19 -26.46
C SER A 81 -10.89 2.09 -25.40
N PRO A 82 -10.04 1.06 -25.58
CA PRO A 82 -9.78 0.06 -24.55
C PRO A 82 -9.05 0.64 -23.32
N TYR A 83 -8.55 1.88 -23.42
CA TYR A 83 -7.96 2.65 -22.33
C TYR A 83 -8.97 3.58 -21.65
N TRP A 84 -10.26 3.44 -21.98
CA TRP A 84 -11.35 4.15 -21.31
C TRP A 84 -11.75 3.43 -20.02
N PHE A 85 -11.50 4.09 -18.89
CA PHE A 85 -11.93 3.64 -17.56
C PHE A 85 -12.63 4.81 -16.86
N ASP A 86 -13.88 4.58 -16.48
CA ASP A 86 -14.76 5.47 -15.71
C ASP A 86 -14.64 5.27 -14.20
N GLU A 87 -13.88 4.25 -13.79
CA GLU A 87 -13.66 3.88 -12.41
C GLU A 87 -12.16 3.68 -12.11
N ASP A 88 -11.78 4.09 -10.91
CA ASP A 88 -10.49 3.77 -10.28
C ASP A 88 -10.74 2.82 -9.12
N VAL A 89 -9.97 1.73 -9.04
CA VAL A 89 -10.21 0.65 -8.09
C VAL A 89 -8.98 0.44 -7.22
N ASN A 90 -9.20 0.40 -5.90
CA ASN A 90 -8.18 0.07 -4.92
C ASN A 90 -8.63 -1.10 -4.05
N GLY A 91 -7.67 -1.92 -3.66
CA GLY A 91 -7.83 -2.91 -2.61
C GLY A 91 -7.15 -2.40 -1.34
N TYR A 92 -7.94 -2.14 -0.30
CA TYR A 92 -7.41 -1.72 0.99
C TYR A 92 -7.37 -2.90 1.94
N TYR A 93 -6.19 -3.15 2.52
CA TYR A 93 -6.00 -4.18 3.54
C TYR A 93 -5.47 -3.56 4.82
N TRP A 94 -5.77 -4.17 5.97
CA TRP A 94 -5.15 -3.77 7.23
C TRP A 94 -5.12 -4.91 8.24
N ALA A 95 -4.13 -4.87 9.12
CA ALA A 95 -4.08 -5.74 10.29
C ALA A 95 -4.75 -5.04 11.47
N GLU A 96 -5.37 -5.82 12.36
CA GLU A 96 -5.78 -5.33 13.67
C GLU A 96 -5.16 -6.21 14.76
N VAL A 97 -4.51 -5.59 15.73
CA VAL A 97 -3.86 -6.26 16.85
C VAL A 97 -4.22 -5.48 18.12
N ASN A 98 -4.94 -6.10 19.04
CA ASN A 98 -5.40 -5.47 20.29
C ASN A 98 -6.10 -4.12 20.08
N GLY A 99 -6.92 -4.00 19.02
CA GLY A 99 -7.65 -2.78 18.67
C GLY A 99 -6.81 -1.69 17.98
N GLN A 100 -5.52 -1.95 17.72
CA GLN A 100 -4.63 -1.05 16.98
C GLN A 100 -4.47 -1.51 15.53
N VAL A 101 -4.20 -0.55 14.65
CA VAL A 101 -3.89 -0.81 13.24
C VAL A 101 -2.40 -0.56 13.01
N PRO A 102 -1.53 -1.58 13.12
CA PRO A 102 -0.09 -1.40 12.99
C PRO A 102 0.34 -1.15 11.54
N VAL A 103 -0.43 -1.63 10.56
CA VAL A 103 -0.13 -1.49 9.13
C VAL A 103 -1.40 -1.49 8.29
N VAL A 104 -1.38 -0.68 7.23
CA VAL A 104 -2.39 -0.68 6.16
C VAL A 104 -1.69 -0.91 4.81
N PHE A 105 -2.45 -1.41 3.83
CA PHE A 105 -1.98 -1.63 2.47
C PHE A 105 -2.94 -0.96 1.49
N ASP A 106 -2.36 -0.27 0.52
CA ASP A 106 -3.06 0.31 -0.64
C ASP A 106 -2.61 -0.43 -1.90
N CYS A 107 -3.44 -1.33 -2.40
CA CYS A 107 -3.14 -2.11 -3.59
C CYS A 107 -3.88 -1.54 -4.80
N GLN A 108 -3.11 -1.16 -5.82
CA GLN A 108 -3.60 -0.55 -7.04
C GLN A 108 -4.09 -1.62 -8.01
N TRP A 109 -5.25 -1.38 -8.61
CA TRP A 109 -5.83 -2.23 -9.65
C TRP A 109 -5.31 -1.82 -11.02
N LEU A 110 -5.00 -2.79 -11.86
CA LEU A 110 -4.71 -2.58 -13.27
C LEU A 110 -5.98 -2.92 -14.08
N PRO A 111 -6.69 -1.92 -14.64
CA PRO A 111 -7.97 -2.16 -15.30
C PRO A 111 -7.89 -3.11 -16.50
N LEU A 112 -6.82 -3.01 -17.30
CA LEU A 112 -6.61 -3.83 -18.50
C LEU A 112 -6.44 -5.31 -18.19
N GLU A 113 -5.65 -5.63 -17.16
CA GLU A 113 -5.38 -7.03 -16.76
C GLU A 113 -6.38 -7.54 -15.72
N LYS A 114 -7.29 -6.67 -15.25
CA LYS A 114 -8.30 -6.98 -14.22
C LYS A 114 -7.70 -7.67 -12.99
N ARG A 115 -6.58 -7.12 -12.51
CA ARG A 115 -5.90 -7.62 -11.31
C ARG A 115 -5.22 -6.49 -10.54
N TYR A 116 -5.00 -6.71 -9.26
CA TYR A 116 -4.04 -5.91 -8.50
C TYR A 116 -2.62 -6.19 -8.98
N TYR A 117 -1.74 -5.19 -8.96
CA TYR A 117 -0.37 -5.35 -9.47
C TYR A 117 0.70 -4.81 -8.51
N ILE A 118 0.43 -3.70 -7.82
CA ILE A 118 1.33 -3.10 -6.83
C ILE A 118 0.57 -2.83 -5.53
N CYS A 119 1.23 -3.05 -4.41
CA CYS A 119 0.76 -2.68 -3.08
C CYS A 119 1.77 -1.75 -2.40
N GLU A 120 1.25 -0.78 -1.66
CA GLU A 120 2.02 0.07 -0.75
C GLU A 120 1.60 -0.23 0.69
N ALA A 121 2.52 -0.80 1.49
CA ALA A 121 2.36 -0.90 2.92
C ALA A 121 2.71 0.43 3.59
N ARG A 122 1.88 0.88 4.53
CA ARG A 122 2.12 2.07 5.34
C ARG A 122 2.04 1.72 6.82
N PHE A 123 3.06 2.09 7.57
CA PHE A 123 3.10 1.95 9.03
C PHE A 123 3.93 3.07 9.66
N VAL A 124 3.82 3.22 10.98
CA VAL A 124 4.61 4.18 11.75
C VAL A 124 5.68 3.44 12.55
N MET A 125 6.81 4.11 12.78
CA MET A 125 7.86 3.69 13.69
C MET A 125 8.08 4.78 14.73
N PRO A 126 7.30 4.77 15.84
CA PRO A 126 7.32 5.85 16.84
C PRO A 126 8.70 6.04 17.47
N GLY A 127 9.45 4.95 17.69
CA GLY A 127 10.80 4.98 18.28
C GLY A 127 11.83 5.79 17.49
N ILE A 128 11.56 6.09 16.22
CA ILE A 128 12.38 6.94 15.34
C ILE A 128 11.56 8.10 14.74
N GLY A 129 10.37 8.37 15.27
CA GLY A 129 9.49 9.47 14.83
C GLY A 129 9.21 9.48 13.32
N SER A 130 9.06 8.31 12.69
CA SER A 130 9.00 8.19 11.23
C SER A 130 7.78 7.41 10.73
N ARG A 131 7.30 7.77 9.55
CA ARG A 131 6.34 6.99 8.75
C ARG A 131 7.10 6.29 7.65
N VAL A 132 6.78 5.02 7.45
CA VAL A 132 7.42 4.17 6.46
C VAL A 132 6.38 3.75 5.43
N GLU A 133 6.77 3.86 4.17
CA GLU A 133 6.02 3.43 3.00
C GLU A 133 6.87 2.37 2.27
N VAL A 134 6.32 1.18 2.05
CA VAL A 134 7.01 0.08 1.36
C VAL A 134 6.19 -0.37 0.16
N ILE A 135 6.72 -0.15 -1.03
CA ILE A 135 6.09 -0.54 -2.29
C ILE A 135 6.65 -1.88 -2.75
N PHE A 136 5.74 -2.79 -3.14
CA PHE A 136 6.06 -4.12 -3.65
C PHE A 136 4.96 -4.65 -4.57
N THR A 137 5.26 -5.68 -5.38
CA THR A 137 4.26 -6.31 -6.25
C THR A 137 3.27 -7.16 -5.46
N VAL A 138 2.02 -7.25 -5.90
CA VAL A 138 0.94 -7.92 -5.14
C VAL A 138 1.26 -9.37 -4.75
N GLU A 139 2.07 -10.07 -5.54
CA GLU A 139 2.47 -11.46 -5.30
C GLU A 139 3.27 -11.62 -4.00
N LYS A 140 3.87 -10.54 -3.49
CA LYS A 140 4.59 -10.52 -2.21
C LYS A 140 3.67 -10.23 -1.01
N LEU A 141 2.40 -9.88 -1.21
CA LEU A 141 1.44 -9.60 -0.13
C LEU A 141 1.29 -10.75 0.88
N PRO A 142 1.29 -12.04 0.51
CA PRO A 142 1.29 -13.14 1.50
C PRO A 142 2.48 -13.12 2.47
N GLN A 143 3.57 -12.45 2.10
CA GLN A 143 4.78 -12.31 2.91
C GLN A 143 4.84 -10.97 3.67
N TRP A 144 3.73 -10.21 3.73
CA TRP A 144 3.71 -8.85 4.27
C TRP A 144 4.30 -8.74 5.67
N ARG A 145 4.06 -9.73 6.55
CA ARG A 145 4.58 -9.73 7.93
C ARG A 145 6.10 -9.66 7.93
N ALA A 146 6.74 -10.49 7.09
CA ALA A 146 8.18 -10.53 6.93
C ALA A 146 8.70 -9.24 6.28
N ILE A 147 7.97 -8.67 5.31
CA ILE A 147 8.34 -7.40 4.67
C ILE A 147 8.35 -6.26 5.70
N VAL A 148 7.29 -6.13 6.51
CA VAL A 148 7.17 -5.10 7.54
C VAL A 148 8.24 -5.30 8.61
N SER A 149 8.38 -6.51 9.15
CA SER A 149 9.35 -6.77 10.23
C SER A 149 10.80 -6.59 9.78
N SER A 150 11.16 -7.10 8.60
CA SER A 150 12.50 -6.92 8.04
C SER A 150 12.79 -5.46 7.71
N THR A 151 11.80 -4.69 7.23
CA THR A 151 11.96 -3.24 7.00
C THR A 151 12.22 -2.50 8.31
N GLN A 152 11.44 -2.78 9.36
CA GLN A 152 11.64 -2.16 10.67
C GLN A 152 13.04 -2.44 11.22
N GLN A 153 13.48 -3.70 11.19
CA GLN A 153 14.82 -4.11 11.64
C GLN A 153 15.93 -3.43 10.83
N PHE A 154 15.79 -3.41 9.50
CA PHE A 154 16.75 -2.77 8.62
C PHE A 154 16.89 -1.26 8.89
N LEU A 155 15.77 -0.55 9.09
CA LEU A 155 15.83 0.88 9.39
C LEU A 155 16.46 1.14 10.76
N LEU A 156 16.11 0.35 11.79
CA LEU A 156 16.69 0.48 13.12
C LEU A 156 18.20 0.23 13.15
N SER A 157 18.74 -0.63 12.28
CA SER A 157 20.18 -0.91 12.23
C SER A 157 20.98 0.16 11.48
N HIS A 158 20.34 1.00 10.67
CA HIS A 158 21.01 1.99 9.80
C HIS A 158 20.79 3.44 10.22
N ILE A 159 19.82 3.72 11.10
CA ILE A 159 19.64 5.05 11.69
C ILE A 159 20.70 5.24 12.79
N LYS A 160 21.56 6.24 12.61
CA LYS A 160 22.47 6.69 13.66
C LYS A 160 21.66 7.37 14.78
N ARG A 161 21.91 6.97 16.02
CA ARG A 161 21.39 7.64 17.22
C ARG A 161 22.02 9.00 17.41
#